data_AF-A0A2T8HKW9-F1
#
_entry.id   AF-A0A2T8HKW9-F1
#
_cell.length_a   1.000
_cell.length_b   1.000
_cell.length_c   1.000
_cell.angle_alpha   90.00
_cell.angle_beta   90.00
_cell.angle_gamma   90.00
#
_symmetry.space_group_name_H-M   'P 1'
#
loop_
_entity.id
_entity.type
_entity.pdbx_description
1 polymer ?
#
loop_
_entity_poly.entity_id
_entity_poly.type
_entity_poly.pdbx_seq_one_letter_code
_entity_poly.pdbx_strand_id
1 'polypeptide(L)'
;MKKNEADPKQKSIGEASQEALTSQVYEKLINHNFIVNKQRKIVIEGLISQEERTTAEQLWLKIYKTKKISITTVYNTLNILCRNGIAYKFYDEINQAFYMIDQTFFL
;
A
#
# COMPACT_ATOMS: atom_id res chain seq x y z
N MET A 1 29.69 -3.52 34.90
CA MET A 1 29.53 -2.17 34.32
C MET A 1 30.40 -2.13 33.08
N LYS A 2 29.94 -1.88 31.85
CA LYS A 2 28.89 -0.97 31.38
C LYS A 2 27.98 -1.64 30.35
N LYS A 3 26.74 -1.14 30.29
CA LYS A 3 25.64 -1.57 29.43
C LYS A 3 25.98 -1.27 27.96
N ASN A 4 25.77 -2.23 27.07
CA ASN A 4 25.58 -1.93 25.66
C ASN A 4 24.13 -1.45 25.53
N GLU A 5 23.94 -0.13 25.59
CA GLU A 5 22.67 0.50 25.25
C GLU A 5 22.46 0.38 23.74
N ALA A 6 21.33 -0.23 23.37
CA ALA A 6 20.88 -0.30 22.00
C ALA A 6 20.60 1.11 21.48
N ASP A 7 21.29 1.49 20.40
CA ASP A 7 21.12 2.75 19.69
C ASP A 7 19.71 2.80 19.04
N PRO A 8 18.87 3.81 19.32
CA PRO A 8 17.50 3.82 18.86
C PRO A 8 17.43 4.21 17.37
N LYS A 9 17.16 3.20 16.52
CA LYS A 9 16.46 3.29 15.23
C LYS A 9 16.76 4.52 14.37
N GLN A 10 17.80 4.42 13.55
CA GLN A 10 17.88 5.19 12.30
C GLN A 10 16.88 4.58 11.31
N LYS A 11 15.64 5.10 11.27
CA LYS A 11 14.71 4.85 10.16
C LYS A 11 15.22 5.63 8.95
N SER A 12 15.28 4.98 7.80
CA SER A 12 15.72 5.65 6.55
C SER A 12 14.65 6.65 6.09
N ILE A 13 15.06 7.70 5.37
CA ILE A 13 14.18 8.80 4.91
C ILE A 13 12.98 8.29 4.10
N GLY A 14 13.11 7.16 3.38
CA GLY A 14 12.03 6.52 2.64
C GLY A 14 10.97 5.83 3.50
N GLU A 15 11.31 5.37 4.71
CA GLU A 15 10.35 4.72 5.60
C GLU A 15 9.43 5.73 6.31
N ALA A 16 9.96 6.92 6.62
CA ALA A 16 9.18 8.00 7.25
C ALA A 16 8.11 8.57 6.30
N SER A 17 8.43 8.70 5.01
CA SER A 17 7.47 9.14 4.00
C SER A 17 6.38 8.11 3.72
N GLN A 18 6.72 6.81 3.74
CA GLN A 18 5.75 5.72 3.58
C GLN A 18 4.78 5.62 4.77
N GLU A 19 5.26 5.82 6.00
CA GLU A 19 4.41 5.79 7.21
C GLU A 19 3.41 6.95 7.23
N ALA A 20 3.86 8.15 6.85
CA ALA A 20 3.00 9.31 6.70
C ALA A 20 1.96 9.09 5.58
N LEU A 21 2.38 8.57 4.43
CA LEU A 21 1.49 8.27 3.30
C LEU A 21 0.44 7.21 3.67
N THR A 22 0.87 6.15 4.37
CA THR A 22 -0.02 5.07 4.84
C THR A 22 -1.08 5.62 5.78
N SER A 23 -0.70 6.50 6.70
CA SER A 23 -1.62 7.13 7.66
C SER A 23 -2.69 7.95 6.93
N GLN A 24 -2.30 8.76 5.95
CA GLN A 24 -3.24 9.58 5.20
C GLN A 24 -4.19 8.73 4.32
N VAL A 25 -3.69 7.64 3.73
CA VAL A 25 -4.55 6.66 3.02
C VAL A 25 -5.60 6.07 3.95
N TYR A 26 -5.20 5.67 5.16
CA TYR A 26 -6.13 5.12 6.15
C TYR A 26 -7.18 6.13 6.58
N GLU A 27 -6.78 7.38 6.85
CA GLU A 27 -7.72 8.46 7.18
C GLU A 27 -8.75 8.70 6.07
N LYS A 28 -8.31 8.77 4.80
CA LYS A 28 -9.24 8.95 3.67
C LYS A 28 -10.22 7.78 3.54
N LEU A 29 -9.77 6.55 3.73
CA LEU A 29 -10.65 5.38 3.72
C LEU A 29 -11.65 5.39 4.87
N ILE A 30 -11.22 5.77 6.08
CA ILE A 30 -12.08 5.88 7.26
C ILE A 30 -13.13 6.98 7.06
N ASN A 31 -12.74 8.14 6.53
CA ASN A 31 -13.65 9.25 6.22
C ASN A 31 -14.71 8.87 5.20
N HIS A 32 -14.42 7.90 4.31
CA HIS A 32 -15.38 7.31 3.38
C HIS A 32 -16.07 6.05 3.92
N ASN A 33 -16.04 5.82 5.24
CA ASN A 33 -16.67 4.70 5.95
C ASN A 33 -16.18 3.30 5.51
N PHE A 34 -14.95 3.18 5.02
CA PHE A 34 -14.35 1.89 4.67
C PHE A 34 -13.57 1.27 5.83
N ILE A 35 -13.92 0.04 6.19
CA ILE A 35 -13.20 -0.73 7.21
C ILE A 35 -11.82 -1.15 6.67
N VAL A 36 -10.76 -0.69 7.32
CA VAL A 36 -9.38 -1.08 7.02
C VAL A 36 -8.94 -2.24 7.94
N ASN A 37 -9.33 -3.47 7.56
CA ASN A 37 -8.94 -4.68 8.29
C ASN A 37 -7.47 -5.07 8.05
N LYS A 38 -6.96 -6.03 8.84
CA LYS A 38 -5.55 -6.48 8.77
C LYS A 38 -5.09 -6.88 7.36
N GLN A 39 -5.95 -7.54 6.57
CA GLN A 39 -5.57 -7.94 5.21
C GLN A 39 -5.50 -6.75 4.26
N ARG A 40 -6.46 -5.82 4.36
CA ARG A 40 -6.45 -4.58 3.55
C ARG A 40 -5.23 -3.71 3.86
N LYS A 41 -4.83 -3.61 5.13
CA LYS A 41 -3.59 -2.93 5.54
C LYS A 41 -2.37 -3.46 4.80
N ILE A 42 -2.22 -4.78 4.76
CA ILE A 42 -1.10 -5.44 4.05
C ILE A 42 -1.08 -5.08 2.57
N VAL A 43 -2.24 -5.05 1.90
CA VAL A 43 -2.31 -4.67 0.49
C VAL A 43 -1.97 -3.20 0.27
N ILE A 44 -2.46 -2.32 1.15
CA ILE A 44 -2.23 -0.87 1.08
C ILE A 44 -0.74 -0.56 1.27
N GLU A 45 -0.13 -1.08 2.33
CA GLU A 45 1.31 -0.95 2.61
C GLU A 45 2.14 -1.56 1.47
N GLY A 46 1.72 -2.72 0.96
CA GLY A 46 2.33 -3.36 -0.19
C GLY A 46 2.30 -2.49 -1.44
N LEU A 47 1.19 -1.81 -1.71
CA LEU A 47 1.07 -0.91 -2.86
C LEU A 47 1.88 0.38 -2.66
N ILE A 48 1.85 0.97 -1.47
CA ILE A 48 2.60 2.19 -1.12
C ILE A 48 4.12 1.99 -1.25
N SER A 49 4.60 0.79 -0.93
CA SER A 49 6.02 0.45 -1.08
C SER A 49 6.47 0.21 -2.53
N GLN A 50 5.57 0.29 -3.51
CA GLN A 50 5.95 0.20 -4.92
C GLN A 50 6.39 1.56 -5.45
N GLU A 51 7.66 1.65 -5.89
CA GLU A 51 8.18 2.84 -6.59
C GLU A 51 7.63 2.96 -8.00
N GLU A 52 7.32 1.81 -8.62
CA GLU A 52 6.78 1.73 -9.97
C GLU A 52 5.36 1.16 -9.97
N ARG A 53 4.67 1.36 -11.09
CA ARG A 53 3.39 0.72 -11.36
C ARG A 53 3.46 -0.80 -11.24
N THR A 54 2.43 -1.42 -10.68
CA THR A 54 2.39 -2.88 -10.47
C THR A 54 1.07 -3.49 -10.90
N THR A 55 1.08 -4.74 -11.35
CA THR A 55 -0.15 -5.52 -11.52
C THR A 55 -0.64 -6.07 -10.17
N ALA A 56 -1.91 -6.50 -10.11
CA ALA A 56 -2.44 -7.14 -8.91
C ALA A 56 -1.69 -8.44 -8.57
N GLU A 57 -1.31 -9.22 -9.59
CA GLU A 57 -0.53 -10.45 -9.45
C GLU A 57 0.87 -10.18 -8.93
N GLN A 58 1.55 -9.16 -9.47
CA GLN A 58 2.89 -8.79 -9.02
C GLN A 58 2.87 -8.32 -7.56
N LEU A 59 1.89 -7.48 -7.20
CA LEU A 59 1.69 -7.04 -5.82
C LEU A 59 1.41 -8.23 -4.89
N TRP A 60 0.48 -9.11 -5.30
CA TRP A 60 0.16 -10.32 -4.55
C TRP A 60 1.40 -11.21 -4.34
N LEU A 61 2.19 -11.43 -5.39
CA LEU A 61 3.44 -12.21 -5.34
C LEU A 61 4.49 -11.62 -4.38
N LYS A 62 4.47 -10.30 -4.16
CA LYS A 62 5.36 -9.64 -3.19
C LYS A 62 4.87 -9.82 -1.74
N ILE A 63 3.57 -9.78 -1.50
CA ILE A 63 3.00 -9.82 -0.13
C ILE A 63 2.61 -11.23 0.36
N TYR A 64 2.28 -12.18 -0.53
CA TYR A 64 1.76 -13.49 -0.12
C TYR A 64 2.80 -14.34 0.62
N LYS A 65 4.09 -14.12 0.34
CA LYS A 65 5.20 -14.86 0.96
C LYS A 65 5.30 -14.58 2.46
N THR A 66 4.86 -13.40 2.89
CA THR A 66 4.96 -12.96 4.28
C THR A 66 3.63 -13.08 5.02
N LYS A 67 2.49 -13.06 4.29
CA LYS A 67 1.14 -13.07 4.86
C LYS A 67 0.18 -13.90 3.98
N LYS A 68 -0.62 -14.78 4.60
CA LYS A 68 -1.66 -15.56 3.89
C LYS A 68 -2.81 -14.64 3.45
N ILE A 69 -2.72 -14.12 2.22
CA ILE A 69 -3.74 -13.28 1.59
C ILE A 69 -4.10 -13.83 0.21
N SER A 70 -5.38 -13.82 -0.15
CA SER A 70 -5.83 -14.27 -1.47
C SER A 70 -5.66 -13.15 -2.50
N ILE A 71 -5.47 -13.55 -3.77
CA ILE A 71 -5.46 -12.61 -4.89
C ILE A 71 -6.79 -11.84 -4.99
N THR A 72 -7.92 -12.47 -4.65
CA THR A 72 -9.23 -11.81 -4.61
C THR A 72 -9.25 -10.65 -3.62
N THR A 73 -8.65 -10.81 -2.43
CA THR A 73 -8.54 -9.70 -1.46
C THR A 73 -7.69 -8.56 -2.00
N VAL A 74 -6.63 -8.86 -2.75
CA VAL A 74 -5.80 -7.85 -3.42
C VAL A 74 -6.64 -7.05 -4.41
N TYR A 75 -7.31 -7.72 -5.34
CA TYR A 75 -8.20 -7.08 -6.32
C TYR A 75 -9.29 -6.22 -5.67
N ASN A 76 -9.98 -6.75 -4.66
CA ASN A 76 -11.03 -6.01 -3.96
C ASN A 76 -10.48 -4.75 -3.29
N THR A 77 -9.30 -4.84 -2.68
CA THR A 77 -8.67 -3.69 -2.03
C THR A 77 -8.23 -2.64 -3.05
N LEU A 78 -7.57 -3.05 -4.15
CA LEU A 78 -7.16 -2.16 -5.24
C LEU A 78 -8.36 -1.43 -5.85
N ASN A 79 -9.47 -2.14 -6.09
CA ASN A 79 -10.70 -1.54 -6.60
C ASN A 79 -11.30 -0.51 -5.63
N ILE A 80 -11.26 -0.77 -4.32
CA ILE A 80 -11.68 0.21 -3.31
C ILE A 80 -10.81 1.45 -3.38
N LEU A 81 -9.48 1.30 -3.44
CA LEU A 81 -8.56 2.44 -3.53
C LEU A 81 -8.82 3.28 -4.79
N CYS A 82 -9.01 2.63 -5.94
CA CYS A 82 -9.31 3.33 -7.19
C CYS A 82 -10.64 4.07 -7.15
N ARG A 83 -11.70 3.45 -6.64
CA ARG A 83 -13.02 4.08 -6.50
C ARG A 83 -13.02 5.30 -5.59
N ASN A 84 -12.07 5.38 -4.67
CA ASN A 84 -11.94 6.49 -3.72
C ASN A 84 -10.92 7.55 -4.19
N GLY A 85 -10.38 7.45 -5.41
CA GLY A 85 -9.35 8.36 -5.91
C GLY A 85 -8.10 8.35 -5.02
N ILE A 86 -7.72 7.17 -4.53
CA ILE A 86 -6.49 6.95 -3.74
C ILE A 86 -5.41 6.30 -4.61
N ALA A 87 -5.83 5.52 -5.60
CA ALA A 87 -4.96 4.85 -6.54
C ALA A 87 -5.48 5.05 -7.96
N TYR A 88 -4.57 4.99 -8.93
CA TYR A 88 -4.94 4.92 -10.33
C TYR A 88 -4.94 3.47 -10.79
N LYS A 89 -5.88 3.18 -11.70
CA LYS A 89 -5.88 1.98 -12.52
C LYS A 89 -5.76 2.40 -13.97
N PHE A 90 -4.82 1.80 -14.69
CA PHE A 90 -4.64 2.04 -16.11
C PHE A 90 -4.25 0.73 -16.79
N TYR A 91 -4.34 0.73 -18.11
CA TYR A 91 -4.12 -0.45 -18.94
C TYR A 91 -2.93 -0.19 -19.87
N ASP A 92 -2.13 -1.21 -20.10
CA ASP A 92 -1.09 -1.18 -21.13
C ASP A 92 -1.66 -1.58 -22.51
N GLU A 93 -0.77 -1.71 -23.49
CA GLU A 93 -1.12 -2.05 -24.87
C GLU A 93 -1.73 -3.45 -25.03
N ILE A 94 -1.46 -4.37 -24.10
CA ILE A 94 -2.01 -5.73 -24.09
C ILE A 94 -3.22 -5.86 -23.16
N ASN A 95 -3.81 -4.73 -22.72
CA ASN A 95 -4.96 -4.66 -21.83
C ASN A 95 -4.73 -5.27 -20.44
N GLN A 96 -3.48 -5.28 -19.97
CA GLN A 96 -3.14 -5.66 -18.61
C GLN A 96 -3.29 -4.46 -17.66
N ALA A 97 -3.96 -4.68 -16.53
CA ALA A 97 -4.21 -3.64 -15.54
C ALA A 97 -3.01 -3.43 -14.61
N PHE A 98 -2.60 -2.16 -14.49
CA PHE A 98 -1.59 -1.68 -13.57
C PHE A 98 -2.18 -0.70 -12.58
N TYR A 99 -1.57 -0.65 -11.39
CA TYR A 99 -1.99 0.14 -10.25
C TYR A 99 -0.82 0.91 -9.68
N MET A 100 -1.10 2.11 -9.19
CA MET A 100 -0.16 2.92 -8.40
C MET A 100 -0.93 3.86 -7.48
N ILE A 101 -0.33 4.26 -6.37
CA ILE A 101 -0.89 5.30 -5.51
C ILE A 101 -0.96 6.61 -6.29
N ASP A 102 -2.10 7.27 -6.23
CA ASP A 102 -2.21 8.64 -6.70
C ASP A 102 -1.44 9.53 -5.72
N GLN A 103 -0.39 10.23 -6.16
CA GLN A 103 0.35 11.12 -5.26
C GLN A 103 -0.32 12.50 -5.13
N THR A 104 -1.30 12.80 -5.98
CA THR A 104 -1.93 14.12 -6.08
C THR A 104 -3.18 14.26 -5.22
N PHE A 105 -3.75 13.17 -4.70
CA PHE A 105 -4.98 13.26 -3.91
C PHE A 105 -4.85 13.92 -2.53
N PHE A 106 -3.62 14.28 -2.14
CA PHE A 106 -3.32 15.02 -0.91
C PHE A 106 -3.14 16.53 -1.12
N LEU A 107 -3.21 17.00 -2.37
CA LEU A 107 -3.19 18.43 -2.74
C LEU A 107 -4.60 19.01 -2.72
#